data_AF-A0A957V243-F1
#
_entry.id   AF-A0A957V243-F1
#
_cell.length_a   1.000
_cell.length_b   1.000
_cell.length_c   1.000
_cell.angle_alpha   90.00
_cell.angle_beta   90.00
_cell.angle_gamma   90.00
#
_symmetry.space_group_name_H-M   'P 1'
#
loop_
_entity.id
_entity.type
_entity.pdbx_description
1 polymer ?
#
loop_
_entity_poly.entity_id
_entity_poly.type
_entity_poly.pdbx_seq_one_letter_code
_entity_poly.pdbx_strand_id
1 'polypeptide(L)' 'NPTTVHLRTLITERYKITVYRNAAYGELFDLESDPQEVRNRWDDPAYAAVKSELLLKFVQAEIQREPTRMPRIAGA' A
#
# COMPACT_ATOMS: atom_id res chain seq x y z
N ASN A 1 14.37 -10.70 -18.23
CA ASN A 1 13.76 -11.40 -17.08
C ASN A 1 12.56 -10.63 -16.55
N PRO A 2 11.34 -10.84 -17.06
CA PRO A 2 10.16 -10.17 -16.54
C PRO A 2 9.47 -11.07 -15.51
N THR A 3 10.04 -11.17 -14.30
CA THR A 3 9.36 -11.88 -13.19
C THR A 3 9.58 -11.20 -11.86
N THR A 4 9.85 -9.89 -11.85
CA THR A 4 9.87 -9.12 -10.61
C THR A 4 8.50 -8.50 -10.42
N VAL A 5 7.62 -9.23 -9.73
CA VAL A 5 6.35 -8.67 -9.23
C VAL A 5 6.72 -7.56 -8.25
N HIS A 6 6.69 -6.32 -8.72
CA HIS A 6 6.85 -5.16 -7.85
C HIS A 6 5.49 -4.89 -7.22
N LEU A 7 5.31 -5.37 -6.01
CA LEU A 7 4.19 -5.01 -5.16
C LEU A 7 4.69 -4.23 -3.96
N ARG A 8 3.80 -3.46 -3.37
CA ARG A 8 4.03 -2.85 -2.07
C ARG A 8 2.75 -2.94 -1.26
N THR A 9 2.92 -3.10 0.04
CA THR A 9 1.82 -3.34 0.98
C THR A 9 1.92 -2.35 2.13
N LEU A 10 0.78 -1.75 2.48
CA LEU A 10 0.60 -1.01 3.73
C LEU A 10 -0.24 -1.86 4.66
N ILE A 11 0.26 -2.06 5.88
CA ILE A 11 -0.46 -2.70 6.97
C ILE A 11 -0.69 -1.63 8.03
N THR A 12 -1.94 -1.49 8.44
CA THR A 12 -2.39 -0.65 9.55
C THR A 12 -2.91 -1.56 10.66
N GLU A 13 -3.37 -0.99 11.77
CA GLU A 13 -3.93 -1.78 12.89
C GLU A 13 -5.14 -2.63 12.45
N ARG A 14 -5.96 -2.13 11.53
CA ARG A 14 -7.21 -2.78 11.10
C ARG A 14 -7.19 -3.28 9.65
N TYR A 15 -6.42 -2.65 8.76
CA TYR A 15 -6.49 -2.95 7.34
C TYR A 15 -5.12 -3.26 6.75
N LYS A 16 -5.11 -4.15 5.77
CA LYS A 16 -3.98 -4.41 4.89
C LYS A 16 -4.37 -4.10 3.45
N ILE A 17 -3.54 -3.33 2.75
CA ILE A 17 -3.74 -3.02 1.33
C ILE A 17 -2.46 -3.32 0.54
N THR A 18 -2.58 -4.10 -0.55
CA THR A 18 -1.48 -4.42 -1.47
C THR A 18 -1.77 -3.83 -2.84
N VAL A 19 -0.79 -3.13 -3.41
CA VAL A 19 -0.85 -2.56 -4.75
C VAL A 19 0.26 -3.15 -5.61
N TYR A 20 -0.08 -3.63 -6.81
CA TYR A 20 0.87 -4.15 -7.77
C TYR A 20 1.24 -3.09 -8.80
N ARG A 21 2.52 -3.03 -9.18
CA ARG A 21 3.01 -2.15 -10.23
C ARG A 21 2.30 -2.47 -11.55
N ASN A 22 1.73 -1.46 -12.18
CA ASN A 22 1.04 -1.52 -13.48
C ASN A 22 -0.17 -2.47 -13.52
N ALA A 23 -0.78 -2.78 -12.38
CA ALA A 23 -2.03 -3.53 -12.33
C ALA A 23 -3.20 -2.62 -11.96
N ALA A 24 -4.37 -2.88 -12.54
CA ALA A 24 -5.62 -2.24 -12.15
C ALA A 24 -6.28 -2.92 -10.92
N TYR A 25 -5.79 -4.11 -10.56
CA TYR A 25 -6.26 -4.89 -9.41
C TYR A 25 -5.28 -4.79 -8.24
N GLY A 26 -5.75 -5.17 -7.06
CA GLY A 26 -4.99 -5.18 -5.82
C GLY A 26 -5.68 -6.01 -4.75
N GLU A 27 -5.21 -5.89 -3.52
CA GLU A 27 -5.77 -6.60 -2.37
C GLU A 27 -6.11 -5.63 -1.26
N LEU A 28 -7.28 -5.81 -0.64
CA LEU A 28 -7.69 -5.09 0.55
C LEU A 28 -8.31 -6.08 1.54
N PHE A 29 -7.76 -6.15 2.75
CA PHE A 29 -8.26 -7.01 3.82
C PHE A 29 -8.57 -6.17 5.07
N ASP A 30 -9.70 -6.47 5.70
CA ASP A 30 -10.07 -5.96 7.02
C ASP A 30 -9.65 -7.02 8.05
N LEU A 31 -8.52 -6.79 8.70
CA LEU A 31 -7.88 -7.70 9.65
C LEU A 31 -8.68 -7.84 10.96
N GLU A 32 -9.58 -6.91 11.26
CA GLU A 32 -10.46 -7.01 12.43
C GLU A 32 -11.61 -7.98 12.14
N SER A 33 -12.26 -7.85 10.98
CA SER A 33 -13.36 -8.74 10.59
C SER A 33 -12.91 -10.07 9.97
N ASP A 34 -11.71 -10.09 9.41
CA ASP A 34 -11.13 -11.21 8.67
C ASP A 34 -9.61 -11.33 8.94
N PRO A 35 -9.24 -11.75 10.16
CA PRO A 35 -7.83 -11.89 10.56
C PRO A 35 -7.07 -12.97 9.77
N GLN A 36 -7.79 -13.83 9.05
CA GLN A 36 -7.21 -14.85 8.18
C GLN A 36 -7.01 -14.37 6.73
N GLU A 37 -7.35 -13.12 6.42
CA GLU A 37 -7.17 -12.50 5.10
C GLU A 37 -7.81 -13.31 3.96
N VAL A 38 -8.96 -13.93 4.21
CA VAL A 38 -9.62 -14.84 3.25
C VAL A 38 -10.40 -14.06 2.18
N ARG A 39 -10.90 -12.86 2.52
CA ARG A 39 -11.82 -12.07 1.68
C ARG A 39 -11.15 -10.80 1.17
N ASN A 40 -10.74 -10.82 -0.09
CA ASN A 40 -10.27 -9.62 -0.77
C ASN A 40 -11.44 -8.65 -1.03
N ARG A 41 -11.36 -7.44 -0.46
CA ARG A 41 -12.34 -6.36 -0.55
C ARG A 41 -11.98 -5.28 -1.56
N TRP A 42 -10.98 -5.51 -2.41
CA TRP A 42 -10.50 -4.50 -3.37
C TRP A 42 -11.60 -3.96 -4.29
N ASP A 43 -12.48 -4.84 -4.76
CA ASP A 43 -13.61 -4.52 -5.65
C ASP A 43 -14.96 -4.46 -4.91
N ASP A 44 -14.94 -4.51 -3.58
CA ASP A 44 -16.16 -4.43 -2.77
C ASP A 44 -16.61 -2.96 -2.66
N PRO A 45 -17.79 -2.59 -3.20
CA PRO A 45 -18.26 -1.21 -3.16
C PRO A 45 -18.47 -0.69 -1.73
N ALA A 46 -18.73 -1.57 -0.76
CA ALA A 46 -18.84 -1.17 0.65
C ALA A 46 -17.51 -0.65 1.23
N TYR A 47 -16.38 -1.07 0.63
CA TYR A 47 -15.04 -0.67 1.05
C TYR A 47 -14.42 0.41 0.16
N ALA A 48 -15.16 0.98 -0.80
CA ALA A 48 -14.63 1.98 -1.73
C ALA A 48 -14.05 3.21 -1.02
N ALA A 49 -14.76 3.75 -0.01
CA ALA A 49 -14.28 4.89 0.77
C ALA A 49 -13.02 4.54 1.58
N VAL A 50 -13.02 3.37 2.23
CA VAL A 50 -11.88 2.85 3.01
C VAL A 50 -10.66 2.65 2.10
N LYS A 51 -10.85 2.09 0.92
CA LYS A 51 -9.81 1.91 -0.10
C LYS A 51 -9.17 3.24 -0.49
N SER A 52 -9.98 4.27 -0.78
CA SER A 52 -9.47 5.60 -1.12
C SER A 52 -8.64 6.21 0.01
N GLU A 53 -9.09 6.10 1.26
CA GLU A 53 -8.34 6.59 2.43
C GLU A 53 -7.01 5.85 2.61
N LEU A 54 -7.02 4.53 2.50
CA LEU A 54 -5.83 3.69 2.63
C LEU A 54 -4.84 3.94 1.49
N LEU A 55 -5.30 4.15 0.26
CA LEU A 55 -4.43 4.51 -0.86
C LEU A 55 -3.77 5.88 -0.64
N LEU A 56 -4.48 6.86 -0.08
CA LEU A 56 -3.87 8.14 0.28
C LEU A 56 -2.80 7.96 1.36
N LYS A 57 -3.11 7.22 2.44
CA LYS A 57 -2.13 6.88 3.50
C LYS A 57 -0.91 6.14 2.93
N PHE A 58 -1.15 5.21 2.02
CA PHE A 58 -0.13 4.44 1.33
C PHE A 58 0.82 5.38 0.58
N VAL A 59 0.29 6.26 -0.27
CA VAL A 59 1.11 7.23 -1.02
C VAL A 59 1.90 8.14 -0.09
N GLN A 60 1.29 8.62 1.00
CA GLN A 60 2.00 9.46 1.99
C GLN A 60 3.15 8.70 2.68
N ALA A 61 2.92 7.46 3.10
CA ALA A 61 3.95 6.61 3.71
C ALA A 61 5.12 6.35 2.74
N GLU A 62 4.80 6.19 1.45
CA GLU A 62 5.78 5.95 0.40
C GLU A 62 6.66 7.18 0.14
N ILE A 63 6.05 8.37 0.07
CA ILE A 63 6.76 9.65 -0.05
C ILE A 63 7.66 9.89 1.17
N GLN A 64 7.20 9.56 2.38
CA GLN A 64 8.00 9.68 3.60
C GLN A 64 9.19 8.70 3.62
N ARG A 65 9.02 7.52 3.02
CA ARG A 65 10.05 6.50 2.91
C ARG A 65 11.06 6.81 1.81
N GLU A 66 10.70 7.60 0.79
CA GLU A 66 11.67 8.08 -0.18
C GLU A 66 12.74 8.89 0.56
N PRO A 67 14.03 8.48 0.49
CA PRO A 67 15.07 9.17 1.22
C PRO A 67 15.15 10.60 0.69
N THR A 68 14.83 11.57 1.55
CA THR A 68 15.06 12.99 1.30
C THR A 68 16.52 13.12 0.91
N ARG A 69 16.74 13.44 -0.38
CA ARG A 69 18.03 13.57 -1.06
C ARG A 69 19.15 13.90 -0.06
N MET A 70 20.10 12.97 0.14
CA MET A 70 21.23 13.12 1.06
C MET A 70 21.80 14.55 0.96
N PRO A 71 21.97 15.27 2.08
CA PRO A 71 22.64 16.56 2.05
C PRO A 71 24.03 16.32 1.47
N ARG A 72 24.37 17.02 0.39
CA ARG A 72 25.73 16.98 -0.16
C ARG A 72 26.62 17.60 0.90
N ILE A 73 27.33 16.78 1.66
CA ILE A 73 28.34 17.26 2.60
C ILE A 73 29.51 17.74 1.73
N ALA A 74 29.49 19.03 1.37
CA ALA A 74 30.68 19.68 0.85
C ALA A 74 31.63 19.86 2.03
N GLY A 75 32.60 18.95 2.17
CA GLY A 75 33.72 19.14 3.08
C GLY A 75 34.54 20.36 2.62
N ALA A 76 34.82 21.26 3.55
CA ALA A 76 35.76 22.37 3.40
C ALA A 76 37.00 22.09 4.24
#